data_AF-A0A3N5SUU5-F1
#
_entry.id   AF-A0A3N5SUU5-F1
#
_cell.length_a   1.000
_cell.length_b   1.000
_cell.length_c   1.000
_cell.angle_alpha   90.00
_cell.angle_beta   90.00
_cell.angle_gamma   90.00
#
_symmetry.space_group_name_H-M   'P 1'
#
loop_
_entity.id
_entity.type
_entity.pdbx_description
1 polymer ?
#
loop_
_entity_poly.entity_id
_entity_poly.type
_entity_poly.pdbx_seq_one_letter_code
_entity_poly.pdbx_strand_id
1 'polypeptide(L)'
;MFIAPAVIEVPKSANGMITDADLRLHAARLSDADLVLLRTGWSDQRSADPTSYAAHGPLLHPSGARYLIESFPRLKGVAIDAVSIGAPNFRDESRETHRILTGVGRTDGRFILILEDLRIDPDLDRARRIYAWPLLIEGSDGSPCTIVAEFPD
;
A
#
# COMPACT_ATOMS: atom_id res chain seq x y z
N MET A 1 -0.88 0.37 14.77
CA MET A 1 0.02 -0.79 14.96
C MET A 1 -0.51 -1.96 14.15
N PHE A 2 0.40 -2.64 13.46
CA PHE A 2 0.19 -3.84 12.67
C PHE A 2 1.05 -4.96 13.28
N ILE A 3 0.46 -6.13 13.52
CA ILE A 3 1.06 -7.25 14.27
C ILE A 3 1.30 -8.48 13.40
N ALA A 4 0.84 -8.46 12.15
CA ALA A 4 1.07 -9.48 11.14
C ALA A 4 1.33 -8.77 9.80
N PRO A 5 2.41 -7.98 9.67
CA PRO A 5 2.78 -7.39 8.39
C PRO A 5 3.24 -8.49 7.43
N ALA A 6 2.96 -8.32 6.15
CA ALA A 6 3.47 -9.20 5.09
C ALA A 6 4.03 -8.34 3.95
N VAL A 7 5.26 -8.64 3.53
CA VAL A 7 5.80 -8.10 2.28
C VAL A 7 5.39 -9.03 1.14
N ILE A 8 4.92 -8.46 0.03
CA ILE A 8 4.72 -9.19 -1.22
C ILE A 8 5.49 -8.51 -2.35
N GLU A 9 6.17 -9.32 -3.14
CA GLU A 9 6.89 -8.87 -4.33
C GLU A 9 5.91 -8.72 -5.48
N VAL A 10 5.71 -7.48 -5.92
CA VAL A 10 4.90 -7.15 -7.10
C VAL A 10 5.68 -6.21 -8.01
N PRO A 11 6.80 -6.67 -8.62
CA PRO A 11 7.68 -5.81 -9.41
C PRO A 11 6.91 -5.11 -10.53
N LYS A 12 7.08 -3.79 -10.64
CA LYS A 12 6.48 -2.98 -11.70
C LYS A 12 7.48 -1.95 -12.22
N SER A 13 7.42 -1.74 -13.53
CA SER A 13 8.09 -0.62 -14.19
C SER A 13 7.23 0.64 -14.11
N ALA A 14 7.72 1.72 -14.71
CA ALA A 14 7.00 2.97 -14.86
C ALA A 14 5.56 2.73 -15.34
N ASN A 15 4.59 3.39 -14.68
CA ASN A 15 3.16 3.32 -14.97
C ASN A 15 2.55 1.90 -14.87
N GLY A 16 3.24 0.96 -14.23
CA GLY A 16 2.74 -0.40 -14.05
C GLY A 16 1.53 -0.48 -13.12
N MET A 17 0.57 -1.34 -13.46
CA MET A 17 -0.63 -1.56 -12.64
C MET A 17 -0.51 -2.84 -11.84
N ILE A 18 -0.73 -2.76 -10.52
CA ILE A 18 -0.87 -3.90 -9.62
C ILE A 18 -2.36 -4.28 -9.62
N THR A 19 -2.68 -5.44 -10.18
CA THR A 19 -4.05 -5.92 -10.38
C THR A 19 -4.41 -7.02 -9.38
N ASP A 20 -5.67 -7.42 -9.32
CA ASP A 20 -6.09 -8.58 -8.53
C ASP A 20 -5.39 -9.87 -8.96
N ALA A 21 -5.05 -10.03 -10.25
CA ALA A 21 -4.30 -11.17 -10.74
C ALA A 21 -2.91 -11.25 -10.10
N ASP A 22 -2.20 -10.12 -9.96
CA ASP A 22 -0.92 -10.07 -9.26
C ASP A 22 -1.09 -10.48 -7.78
N LEU A 23 -2.12 -9.95 -7.12
CA LEU A 23 -2.35 -10.18 -5.69
C LEU A 23 -2.82 -11.60 -5.35
N ARG A 24 -3.59 -12.24 -6.25
CA ARG A 24 -4.07 -13.63 -6.07
C ARG A 24 -2.92 -14.63 -5.93
N LEU A 25 -1.76 -14.35 -6.54
CA LEU A 25 -0.55 -15.17 -6.39
C LEU A 25 -0.04 -15.20 -4.93
N HIS A 26 -0.44 -14.23 -4.12
CA HIS A 26 -0.03 -14.07 -2.72
C HIS A 26 -1.19 -14.28 -1.73
N ALA A 27 -2.33 -14.82 -2.18
CA ALA A 27 -3.55 -14.93 -1.37
C ALA A 27 -3.33 -15.60 0.01
N ALA A 28 -2.50 -16.64 0.07
CA ALA A 28 -2.17 -17.33 1.32
C ALA A 28 -1.36 -16.46 2.30
N ARG A 29 -0.51 -15.55 1.81
CA ARG A 29 0.20 -14.58 2.67
C ARG A 29 -0.74 -13.48 3.14
N LEU A 30 -1.62 -13.03 2.24
CA LEU A 30 -2.58 -11.96 2.50
C LEU A 30 -3.68 -12.36 3.49
N SER A 31 -4.07 -13.63 3.54
CA SER A 31 -5.13 -14.12 4.45
C SER A 31 -4.78 -13.94 5.92
N ASP A 32 -3.50 -14.00 6.27
CA ASP A 32 -3.04 -13.85 7.65
C ASP A 32 -2.53 -12.45 7.99
N ALA A 33 -2.39 -11.60 6.98
CA ALA A 33 -1.82 -10.27 7.13
C ALA A 33 -2.82 -9.26 7.69
N ASP A 34 -2.31 -8.35 8.52
CA ASP A 34 -3.04 -7.17 8.98
C ASP A 34 -2.49 -5.86 8.37
N LEU A 35 -1.36 -5.94 7.68
CA LEU A 35 -0.78 -4.95 6.78
C LEU A 35 -0.10 -5.68 5.62
N VAL A 36 -0.34 -5.26 4.38
CA VAL A 36 0.43 -5.70 3.22
C VAL A 36 1.34 -4.57 2.75
N LEU A 37 2.61 -4.89 2.50
CA LEU A 37 3.58 -4.00 1.87
C LEU A 37 3.80 -4.48 0.43
N LEU A 38 3.33 -3.68 -0.53
CA LEU A 38 3.46 -3.93 -1.96
C LEU A 38 4.84 -3.45 -2.41
N ARG A 39 5.81 -4.36 -2.49
CA ARG A 39 7.16 -4.05 -2.93
C ARG A 39 7.23 -4.10 -4.45
N THR A 40 7.31 -2.94 -5.09
CA THR A 40 7.38 -2.82 -6.56
C THR A 40 8.81 -2.66 -7.07
N GLY A 41 9.73 -2.20 -6.21
CA GLY A 41 11.08 -1.79 -6.58
C GLY A 41 11.16 -0.36 -7.09
N TRP A 42 10.03 0.37 -7.15
CA TRP A 42 9.99 1.73 -7.68
C TRP A 42 10.73 2.74 -6.80
N SER A 43 10.87 2.45 -5.51
CA SER A 43 11.57 3.31 -4.55
C SER A 43 13.04 3.58 -4.94
N ASP A 44 13.67 2.73 -5.75
CA ASP A 44 15.02 2.97 -6.29
C ASP A 44 15.09 4.23 -7.17
N GLN A 45 14.00 4.57 -7.86
CA GLN A 45 13.92 5.78 -8.69
C GLN A 45 13.95 7.06 -7.86
N ARG A 46 13.61 7.01 -6.56
CA ARG A 46 13.57 8.19 -5.70
C ARG A 46 14.89 8.96 -5.69
N SER A 47 16.02 8.25 -5.69
CA SER A 47 17.34 8.85 -5.73
C SER A 47 17.94 8.89 -7.14
N ALA A 48 17.63 7.90 -7.99
CA ALA A 48 18.20 7.80 -9.32
C ALA A 48 17.58 8.80 -10.33
N ASP A 49 16.26 8.95 -10.30
CA ASP A 49 15.49 9.87 -11.13
C ASP A 49 14.23 10.35 -10.37
N PRO A 50 14.37 11.38 -9.52
CA PRO A 50 13.28 11.90 -8.70
C PRO A 50 12.09 12.41 -9.53
N THR A 51 12.34 12.89 -10.74
CA THR A 51 11.28 13.36 -11.65
C THR A 51 10.44 12.19 -12.13
N SER A 52 11.07 11.10 -12.55
CA SER A 52 10.35 9.89 -12.91
C SER A 52 9.64 9.26 -11.71
N TYR A 53 10.30 9.21 -10.55
CA TYR A 53 9.72 8.70 -9.31
C TYR A 53 8.36 9.35 -8.98
N ALA A 54 8.28 10.68 -9.13
CA ALA A 54 7.07 11.45 -8.88
C ALA A 54 6.00 11.35 -9.97
N ALA A 55 6.39 11.17 -11.24
CA ALA A 55 5.48 11.29 -12.38
C ALA A 55 4.98 9.95 -12.94
N HIS A 56 5.75 8.87 -12.75
CA HIS A 56 5.53 7.61 -13.47
C HIS A 56 5.51 6.38 -12.57
N GLY A 57 5.19 6.55 -11.28
CA GLY A 57 5.08 5.43 -10.35
C GLY A 57 4.05 4.37 -10.75
N PRO A 58 4.23 3.14 -10.28
CA PRO A 58 3.19 2.13 -10.37
C PRO A 58 1.97 2.53 -9.51
N LEU A 59 0.82 1.97 -9.84
CA LEU A 59 -0.41 2.15 -9.06
C LEU A 59 -1.05 0.81 -8.70
N LEU A 60 -1.83 0.79 -7.63
CA LEU A 60 -2.80 -0.26 -7.40
C LEU A 60 -4.02 0.02 -8.29
N HIS A 61 -4.37 -0.93 -9.15
CA HIS A 61 -5.57 -0.85 -9.98
C HIS A 61 -6.83 -1.10 -9.12
N PRO A 62 -8.00 -0.51 -9.46
CA PRO A 62 -9.25 -0.74 -8.75
C PRO A 62 -9.63 -2.21 -8.53
N SER A 63 -9.28 -3.11 -9.46
CA SER A 63 -9.51 -4.54 -9.26
C SER A 63 -8.71 -5.10 -8.10
N GLY A 64 -7.45 -4.71 -7.96
CA GLY A 64 -6.60 -5.07 -6.83
C GLY A 64 -7.12 -4.49 -5.51
N ALA A 65 -7.54 -3.23 -5.51
CA ALA A 65 -8.14 -2.58 -4.34
C ALA A 65 -9.40 -3.31 -3.84
N ARG A 66 -10.32 -3.67 -4.75
CA ARG A 66 -11.53 -4.46 -4.39
C ARG A 66 -11.15 -5.82 -3.84
N TYR A 67 -10.23 -6.50 -4.52
CA TYR A 67 -9.76 -7.80 -4.06
C TYR A 67 -9.20 -7.75 -2.63
N LEU A 68 -8.40 -6.72 -2.30
CA LEU A 68 -7.85 -6.54 -0.96
C LEU A 68 -8.93 -6.34 0.10
N ILE A 69 -9.84 -5.38 -0.11
CA ILE A 69 -10.83 -4.99 0.90
C ILE A 69 -11.93 -6.05 1.09
N GLU A 70 -12.30 -6.77 0.03
CA GLU A 70 -13.37 -7.77 0.06
C GLU A 70 -12.88 -9.15 0.51
N SER A 71 -11.65 -9.55 0.15
CA SER A 71 -11.18 -10.92 0.40
C SER A 71 -10.46 -11.09 1.72
N PHE A 72 -9.89 -10.03 2.29
CA PHE A 72 -9.02 -10.10 3.47
C PHE A 72 -9.57 -9.24 4.62
N PRO A 73 -10.51 -9.77 5.43
CA PRO A 73 -11.17 -9.01 6.50
C PRO A 73 -10.21 -8.58 7.63
N ARG A 74 -9.07 -9.27 7.78
CA ARG A 74 -8.02 -8.91 8.76
C ARG A 74 -7.13 -7.75 8.33
N LEU A 75 -7.10 -7.44 7.03
CA LEU A 75 -6.18 -6.48 6.46
C LEU A 75 -6.57 -5.05 6.85
N LYS A 76 -5.79 -4.38 7.69
CA LYS A 76 -6.09 -3.01 8.16
C LYS A 76 -5.36 -1.94 7.34
N GLY A 77 -4.29 -2.30 6.65
CA GLY A 77 -3.49 -1.36 5.86
C GLY A 77 -2.89 -1.97 4.59
N VAL A 78 -2.62 -1.11 3.62
CA VAL A 78 -1.82 -1.38 2.43
C VAL A 78 -0.74 -0.31 2.31
N ALA A 79 0.49 -0.74 2.07
CA ALA A 79 1.63 0.14 1.86
C ALA A 79 2.22 -0.05 0.45
N ILE A 80 2.77 1.01 -0.13
CA ILE A 80 3.47 0.97 -1.43
C ILE A 80 4.78 1.77 -1.37
N ASP A 81 5.77 1.33 -2.14
CA ASP A 81 7.07 1.98 -2.28
C ASP A 81 7.14 3.00 -3.44
N ALA A 82 5.99 3.60 -3.77
CA ALA A 82 5.84 4.67 -4.75
C ALA A 82 5.21 5.91 -4.09
N VAL A 83 5.32 7.07 -4.74
CA VAL A 83 4.81 8.36 -4.21
C VAL A 83 3.34 8.28 -3.77
N SER A 84 2.53 7.49 -4.48
CA SER A 84 1.14 7.24 -4.13
C SER A 84 0.76 5.80 -4.48
N ILE A 85 -0.30 5.28 -3.87
CA ILE A 85 -1.01 4.07 -4.27
C ILE A 85 -1.72 4.26 -5.64
N GLY A 86 -1.91 5.52 -6.05
CA GLY A 86 -2.32 5.93 -7.39
C GLY A 86 -1.15 6.49 -8.21
N ALA A 87 -1.47 6.97 -9.42
CA ALA A 87 -0.50 7.64 -10.29
C ALA A 87 -1.15 8.80 -11.06
N PRO A 88 -0.42 9.91 -11.30
CA PRO A 88 -0.98 11.13 -11.89
C PRO A 88 -1.47 10.94 -13.33
N ASN A 89 -0.94 9.95 -14.05
CA ASN A 89 -1.31 9.61 -15.43
C ASN A 89 -2.61 8.77 -15.52
N PHE A 90 -3.12 8.26 -14.39
CA PHE A 90 -4.29 7.37 -14.31
C PHE A 90 -5.27 7.89 -13.26
N ARG A 91 -5.80 9.10 -13.48
CA ARG A 91 -6.55 9.85 -12.46
C ARG A 91 -7.83 9.15 -12.02
N ASP A 92 -8.55 8.54 -12.95
CA ASP A 92 -9.84 7.92 -12.64
C ASP A 92 -9.64 6.61 -11.88
N GLU A 93 -8.68 5.78 -12.30
CA GLU A 93 -8.26 4.58 -11.58
C GLU A 93 -7.71 4.90 -10.20
N SER A 94 -6.92 5.98 -10.08
CA SER A 94 -6.36 6.43 -8.81
C SER A 94 -7.45 6.86 -7.83
N ARG A 95 -8.41 7.67 -8.29
CA ARG A 95 -9.55 8.10 -7.46
C ARG A 95 -10.39 6.91 -7.02
N GLU A 96 -10.69 6.00 -7.94
CA GLU A 96 -11.49 4.82 -7.64
C GLU A 96 -10.79 3.91 -6.63
N THR A 97 -9.48 3.70 -6.78
CA THR A 97 -8.65 2.95 -5.82
C THR A 97 -8.73 3.55 -4.42
N HIS A 98 -8.59 4.87 -4.29
CA HIS A 98 -8.73 5.54 -3.00
C HIS A 98 -10.14 5.37 -2.43
N ARG A 99 -11.19 5.56 -3.24
CA ARG A 99 -12.59 5.42 -2.79
C ARG A 99 -12.87 4.00 -2.28
N ILE A 100 -12.38 2.98 -2.98
CA ILE A 100 -12.52 1.59 -2.57
C ILE A 100 -11.81 1.35 -1.24
N LEU A 101 -10.52 1.71 -1.13
CA LEU A 101 -9.73 1.44 0.07
C LEU A 101 -10.24 2.22 1.28
N THR A 102 -10.65 3.47 1.09
CA THR A 102 -11.21 4.32 2.17
C THR A 102 -12.68 3.99 2.49
N GLY A 103 -13.27 2.99 1.85
CA GLY A 103 -14.59 2.48 2.19
C GLY A 103 -15.75 3.38 1.74
N VAL A 104 -15.54 4.27 0.78
CA VAL A 104 -16.58 5.18 0.27
C VAL A 104 -17.77 4.37 -0.24
N GLY A 105 -18.96 4.64 0.30
CA GLY A 105 -20.21 3.97 -0.07
C GLY A 105 -20.46 2.64 0.65
N ARG A 106 -19.53 2.18 1.50
CA ARG A 106 -19.76 1.01 2.35
C ARG A 106 -20.57 1.39 3.59
N THR A 107 -21.47 0.50 4.00
CA THR A 107 -22.33 0.67 5.19
C THR A 107 -21.80 -0.04 6.43
N ASP A 108 -20.82 -0.93 6.26
CA ASP A 108 -20.19 -1.71 7.33
C ASP A 108 -19.03 -0.99 8.02
N GLY A 109 -18.72 0.25 7.61
CA GLY A 109 -17.63 1.06 8.15
C GLY A 109 -16.23 0.52 7.82
N ARG A 110 -16.11 -0.44 6.91
CA ARG A 110 -14.84 -1.08 6.56
C ARG A 110 -13.99 -0.16 5.67
N PHE A 111 -12.73 0.04 6.05
CA PHE A 111 -11.71 0.71 5.25
C PHE A 111 -10.33 0.07 5.50
N ILE A 112 -9.40 0.25 4.57
CA ILE A 112 -7.98 -0.09 4.65
C ILE A 112 -7.19 1.22 4.65
N LEU A 113 -6.30 1.39 5.63
CA LEU A 113 -5.37 2.52 5.67
C LEU A 113 -4.38 2.46 4.52
N ILE A 114 -4.15 3.59 3.87
CA ILE A 114 -3.19 3.72 2.77
C ILE A 114 -1.90 4.33 3.35
N LEU A 115 -0.77 3.65 3.12
CA LEU A 115 0.56 4.11 3.50
C LEU A 115 1.39 4.27 2.22
N GLU A 116 1.80 5.49 1.92
CA GLU A 116 2.43 5.83 0.64
C GLU A 116 3.85 6.33 0.85
N ASP A 117 4.63 6.32 -0.23
CA ASP A 117 5.99 6.83 -0.27
C ASP A 117 6.95 6.13 0.70
N LEU A 118 6.78 4.81 0.90
CA LEU A 118 7.66 4.02 1.76
C LEU A 118 8.95 3.61 1.04
N ARG A 119 9.98 3.30 1.83
CA ARG A 119 11.05 2.39 1.41
C ARG A 119 10.71 1.01 1.96
N ILE A 120 10.54 0.02 1.09
CA ILE A 120 10.21 -1.35 1.48
C ILE A 120 11.42 -2.24 1.21
N ASP A 121 12.25 -2.40 2.24
CA ASP A 121 13.45 -3.23 2.19
C ASP A 121 13.08 -4.74 2.29
N PRO A 122 13.81 -5.67 1.65
CA PRO A 122 13.49 -7.10 1.67
C PRO A 122 13.45 -7.72 3.07
N ASP A 123 14.23 -7.19 4.01
CA ASP A 123 14.29 -7.70 5.38
C ASP A 123 13.03 -7.39 6.19
N LEU A 124 12.20 -6.42 5.78
CA LEU A 124 10.92 -6.12 6.41
C LEU A 124 9.96 -7.32 6.44
N ASP A 125 10.18 -8.36 5.62
CA ASP A 125 9.40 -9.59 5.70
C ASP A 125 9.60 -10.35 7.03
N ARG A 126 10.68 -10.03 7.76
CA ARG A 126 10.97 -10.54 9.09
C ARG A 126 10.41 -9.65 10.21
N ALA A 127 9.80 -8.50 9.88
CA ALA A 127 9.29 -7.58 10.88
C ALA A 127 8.21 -8.28 11.71
N ARG A 128 8.38 -8.27 13.03
CA ARG A 128 7.39 -8.76 13.98
C ARG A 128 6.17 -7.83 14.01
N ARG A 129 6.40 -6.51 14.01
CA ARG A 129 5.36 -5.49 14.06
C ARG A 129 5.75 -4.26 13.23
N ILE A 130 4.75 -3.53 12.77
CA ILE A 130 4.92 -2.21 12.18
C ILE A 130 4.07 -1.18 12.93
N TYR A 131 4.72 -0.10 13.33
CA TYR A 131 4.10 1.07 13.95
C TYR A 131 3.98 2.17 12.90
N ALA A 132 2.84 2.85 12.89
CA ALA A 132 2.57 4.01 12.07
C ALA A 132 2.05 5.11 13.00
N TRP A 133 2.81 6.19 13.12
CA TRP A 133 2.50 7.35 13.95
C TRP A 133 2.24 8.57 13.07
N PRO A 134 0.99 8.78 12.63
CA PRO A 134 0.61 9.96 11.86
C PRO A 134 0.58 11.20 12.75
N LEU A 135 0.76 12.37 12.15
CA LEU A 135 0.38 13.62 12.78
C LEU A 135 -1.16 13.68 12.90
N LEU A 136 -1.68 13.93 14.10
CA LEU A 136 -3.11 14.08 14.33
C LEU A 136 -3.50 15.53 14.09
N ILE A 137 -3.98 15.82 12.88
CA ILE A 137 -4.37 17.16 12.44
C ILE A 137 -5.90 17.21 12.34
N GLU A 138 -6.51 18.17 13.03
CA GLU A 138 -7.97 18.34 13.01
C GLU A 138 -8.49 18.59 11.59
N GLY A 139 -9.54 17.87 11.19
CA GLY A 139 -10.17 18.00 9.88
C GLY A 139 -9.39 17.41 8.70
N SER A 140 -8.25 16.78 8.95
CA SER A 140 -7.41 16.15 7.91
C SER A 140 -7.83 14.70 7.64
N ASP A 141 -7.82 14.30 6.37
CA ASP A 141 -8.08 12.94 5.89
C ASP A 141 -6.80 12.09 5.70
N GLY A 142 -5.63 12.69 5.91
CA GLY A 142 -4.33 12.03 5.85
C GLY A 142 -3.19 12.98 6.24
N SER A 143 -2.10 12.44 6.78
CA SER A 143 -0.98 13.26 7.25
C SER A 143 0.36 12.53 7.10
N PRO A 144 1.50 13.27 7.12
CA PRO A 144 2.81 12.66 7.25
C PRO A 144 2.86 11.73 8.47
N CYS A 145 3.51 10.59 8.29
CA CYS A 145 3.52 9.51 9.26
C CYS A 145 4.93 8.96 9.44
N THR A 146 5.34 8.81 10.69
CA THR A 146 6.57 8.07 11.02
C THR A 146 6.23 6.59 11.10
N ILE A 147 6.89 5.77 10.26
CA ILE A 147 6.70 4.32 10.21
C ILE A 147 7.96 3.63 10.73
N VAL A 148 7.78 2.69 11.66
CA VAL A 148 8.88 1.95 12.31
C VAL A 148 8.56 0.46 12.32
N ALA A 149 9.54 -0.36 11.95
CA ALA A 149 9.46 -1.82 12.04
C ALA A 149 10.19 -2.33 13.29
N GLU A 150 9.52 -3.19 14.05
CA GLU A 150 10.12 -3.98 15.13
C GLU A 150 10.51 -5.34 14.57
N PHE A 151 11.77 -5.71 14.70
CA PHE A 151 12.27 -7.03 14.31
C PHE A 151 12.32 -7.97 15.53
N PRO A 152 12.19 -9.29 15.33
CA PRO A 152 12.47 -10.25 16.38
C PRO A 152 13.95 -10.15 16.80
N ASP A 153 14.21 -10.42 18.08
CA ASP A 153 15.56 -10.57 18.65
C ASP A 153 16.37 -11.67 17.94
#